data_AF-A0A662BQS9-F1
#
_entry.id   AF-A0A662BQS9-F1
#
_cell.length_a   1.000
_cell.length_b   1.000
_cell.length_c   1.000
_cell.angle_alpha   90.00
_cell.angle_beta   90.00
_cell.angle_gamma   90.00
#
_symmetry.space_group_name_H-M   'P 1'
#
loop_
_entity.id
_entity.type
_entity.pdbx_description
1 polymer ?
#
loop_
_entity_poly.entity_id
_entity_poly.type
_entity_poly.pdbx_seq_one_letter_code
_entity_poly.pdbx_strand_id
1 'polypeptide(L)'
;MNHKSCSRINFAKKIFSILAGITIIPMLIIGGNGFNIFNDQVSLAEQDEGFKYLFNGEDMDQWQGNKTDYFIENNNMVVRPKNGGQGNLYTVNEYSDFVLRFEFKLTPGANNGLGIHTPLEGDAAYEGKEIQILDNTADKYKKLKPYQYHGSVYGVIPAKRGFLNPVGEWNSEEVYVNGDHIRV
;
A
#
# COMPACT_ATOMS: atom_id res chain seq x y z
N MET A 1 12.86 -29.96 4.24
CA MET A 1 12.87 -28.52 3.94
C MET A 1 11.43 -28.14 3.62
N ASN A 2 10.74 -27.47 4.53
CA ASN A 2 9.35 -27.07 4.34
C ASN A 2 9.32 -25.84 3.44
N HIS A 3 8.80 -25.98 2.22
CA HIS A 3 8.38 -24.83 1.42
C HIS A 3 7.29 -24.10 2.20
N LYS A 4 7.63 -23.00 2.89
CA LYS A 4 6.62 -22.04 3.35
C LYS A 4 5.98 -21.49 2.09
N SER A 5 4.71 -21.79 1.86
CA SER A 5 3.98 -21.29 0.68
C SER A 5 3.94 -19.76 0.75
N CYS A 6 4.36 -19.09 -0.31
CA CYS A 6 4.24 -17.64 -0.47
C CYS A 6 2.76 -17.24 -0.31
N SER A 7 2.46 -16.38 0.66
CA SER A 7 1.09 -15.95 0.94
C SER A 7 0.66 -14.93 -0.10
N ARG A 8 -0.39 -15.22 -0.89
CA ARG A 8 -0.92 -14.27 -1.87
C ARG A 8 -2.06 -13.49 -1.23
N ILE A 9 -1.87 -12.19 -1.05
CA ILE A 9 -2.73 -11.36 -0.21
C ILE A 9 -2.97 -10.04 -0.93
N ASN A 10 -4.23 -9.69 -1.18
CA ASN A 10 -4.55 -8.35 -1.65
C ASN A 10 -4.51 -7.42 -0.43
N PHE A 11 -3.50 -6.57 -0.44
CA PHE A 11 -3.08 -5.66 0.62
C PHE A 11 -2.20 -6.28 1.75
N ALA A 12 -1.00 -5.75 2.03
CA ALA A 12 -0.15 -6.13 3.17
C ALA A 12 0.97 -5.11 3.53
N LYS A 13 0.79 -4.51 4.71
CA LYS A 13 1.76 -3.80 5.56
C LYS A 13 2.24 -2.40 5.13
N LYS A 14 1.59 -1.44 5.82
CA LYS A 14 1.86 -0.02 6.02
C LYS A 14 1.56 0.93 4.86
N ILE A 15 1.04 2.07 5.25
CA ILE A 15 0.96 3.30 4.48
C ILE A 15 1.65 4.27 5.44
N PHE A 16 2.90 4.68 5.25
CA PHE A 16 3.56 5.70 6.07
C PHE A 16 2.90 7.05 5.84
N SER A 17 2.50 7.79 6.86
CA SER A 17 2.08 9.17 6.63
C SER A 17 3.23 10.09 6.99
N ILE A 18 3.84 10.75 6.00
CA ILE A 18 4.27 12.14 6.22
C ILE A 18 3.98 12.97 4.96
N LEU A 19 2.81 13.61 5.01
CA LEU A 19 2.21 14.63 4.13
C LEU A 19 1.27 14.07 3.05
N ALA A 20 -0.02 14.31 3.30
CA ALA A 20 -1.18 14.36 2.39
C ALA A 20 -1.61 13.09 1.61
N GLY A 21 -2.83 12.63 1.94
CA GLY A 21 -3.86 12.22 0.99
C GLY A 21 -3.51 11.07 0.06
N ILE A 22 -3.53 9.86 0.62
CA ILE A 22 -3.74 8.63 -0.15
C ILE A 22 -5.17 8.16 0.09
N THR A 23 -5.85 7.80 -1.00
CA THR A 23 -7.11 7.06 -1.00
C THR A 23 -6.80 5.68 -1.59
N ILE A 24 -7.30 4.59 -0.98
CA ILE A 24 -7.20 3.21 -1.49
C ILE A 24 -8.61 2.68 -1.72
N ILE A 25 -8.98 2.39 -2.97
CA ILE A 25 -10.25 1.76 -3.36
C ILE A 25 -10.12 0.23 -3.33
N PRO A 26 -11.13 -0.53 -2.88
CA PRO A 26 -11.35 -1.90 -3.33
C PRO A 26 -11.79 -1.88 -4.81
N MET A 27 -10.91 -2.37 -5.69
CA MET A 27 -11.01 -2.36 -7.15
C MET A 27 -12.44 -2.56 -7.71
N LEU A 28 -12.86 -1.68 -8.61
CA LEU A 28 -13.91 -1.94 -9.62
C LEU A 28 -13.48 -1.36 -10.97
N ILE A 29 -13.10 -2.22 -11.92
CA ILE A 29 -13.13 -1.90 -13.35
C ILE A 29 -14.35 -2.61 -13.92
N ILE A 30 -15.37 -1.87 -14.39
CA ILE A 30 -16.06 -2.18 -15.65
C ILE A 30 -16.63 -0.87 -16.25
N GLY A 31 -16.32 -0.60 -17.51
CA GLY A 31 -17.06 0.36 -18.33
C GLY A 31 -18.39 -0.24 -18.79
N GLY A 32 -19.44 0.56 -18.76
CA GLY A 32 -20.71 0.25 -19.43
C GLY A 32 -21.86 -0.09 -18.50
N ASN A 33 -22.80 0.86 -18.41
CA ASN A 33 -24.19 0.78 -17.95
C ASN A 33 -24.68 -0.56 -17.40
N GLY A 34 -24.69 -0.70 -16.08
CA GLY A 34 -25.41 -1.73 -15.37
C GLY A 34 -25.23 -1.56 -13.88
N PHE A 35 -26.33 -1.62 -13.12
CA PHE A 35 -26.36 -1.49 -11.65
C PHE A 35 -25.29 -2.36 -10.97
N ASN A 36 -24.39 -1.76 -10.19
CA ASN A 36 -23.41 -2.50 -9.39
C ASN A 36 -24.01 -2.85 -8.03
N ILE A 37 -24.29 -4.14 -7.83
CA ILE A 37 -24.36 -4.73 -6.50
C ILE A 37 -22.91 -4.85 -6.04
N PHE A 38 -22.56 -4.16 -4.95
CA PHE A 38 -21.26 -4.30 -4.28
C PHE A 38 -21.04 -5.78 -3.96
N ASN A 39 -20.03 -6.40 -4.55
CA ASN A 39 -19.74 -7.80 -4.34
C ASN A 39 -18.40 -7.91 -3.61
N ASP A 40 -18.45 -8.37 -2.36
CA ASP A 40 -17.34 -8.56 -1.42
C ASP A 40 -16.35 -9.68 -1.84
N GLN A 41 -16.06 -9.83 -3.13
CA GLN A 41 -15.42 -11.03 -3.67
C GLN A 41 -14.30 -10.68 -4.65
N VAL A 42 -13.09 -11.19 -4.34
CA VAL A 42 -11.91 -11.12 -5.22
C VAL A 42 -12.35 -11.68 -6.56
N SER A 43 -11.85 -11.15 -7.68
CA SER A 43 -12.23 -11.70 -8.98
C SER A 43 -11.96 -13.21 -9.01
N LEU A 44 -12.74 -13.98 -9.78
CA LEU A 44 -12.54 -15.44 -9.85
C LEU A 44 -11.09 -15.80 -10.20
N ALA A 45 -10.45 -15.00 -11.06
CA ALA A 45 -9.03 -15.14 -11.37
C ALA A 45 -8.11 -14.93 -10.16
N GLU A 46 -8.37 -13.92 -9.32
CA GLU A 46 -7.61 -13.70 -8.10
C GLU A 46 -7.85 -14.80 -7.05
N GLN A 47 -9.07 -15.33 -6.96
CA GLN A 47 -9.38 -16.48 -6.10
C GLN A 47 -8.64 -17.74 -6.55
N ASP A 48 -8.63 -18.02 -7.85
CA ASP A 48 -7.87 -19.13 -8.44
C ASP A 48 -6.35 -18.96 -8.21
N GLU A 49 -5.87 -17.72 -8.21
CA GLU A 49 -4.50 -17.38 -7.84
C GLU A 49 -4.24 -17.46 -6.33
N GLY A 50 -5.27 -17.64 -5.48
CA GLY A 50 -5.17 -17.80 -4.04
C GLY A 50 -5.11 -16.50 -3.24
N PHE A 51 -5.52 -15.36 -3.82
CA PHE A 51 -5.57 -14.08 -3.12
C PHE A 51 -6.70 -14.03 -2.08
N LYS A 52 -6.46 -13.26 -1.02
CA LYS A 52 -7.43 -12.93 0.03
C LYS A 52 -7.49 -11.43 0.23
N TYR A 53 -8.66 -10.91 0.61
CA TYR A 53 -8.80 -9.51 1.01
C TYR A 53 -8.14 -9.21 2.35
N LEU A 54 -7.47 -8.07 2.42
CA LEU A 54 -7.07 -7.43 3.67
C LEU A 54 -7.90 -6.15 3.98
N PHE A 55 -8.54 -5.56 2.97
CA PHE A 55 -9.45 -4.42 3.14
C PHE A 55 -10.70 -4.63 2.28
N ASN A 56 -11.87 -4.61 2.92
CA ASN A 56 -13.17 -4.81 2.27
C ASN A 56 -13.87 -3.48 1.90
N GLY A 57 -13.33 -2.34 2.33
CA GLY A 57 -13.97 -1.04 2.13
C GLY A 57 -14.93 -0.65 3.25
N GLU A 58 -15.22 -1.52 4.21
CA GLU A 58 -16.29 -1.32 5.20
C GLU A 58 -15.77 -1.19 6.63
N ASP A 59 -14.71 -1.93 6.97
CA ASP A 59 -14.14 -1.93 8.32
C ASP A 59 -12.60 -1.95 8.33
N MET A 60 -12.07 -1.74 9.54
CA MET A 60 -10.65 -1.70 9.83
C MET A 60 -10.23 -2.89 10.71
N ASP A 61 -10.95 -4.03 10.64
CA ASP A 61 -10.76 -5.16 11.57
C ASP A 61 -9.43 -5.87 11.38
N GLN A 62 -8.92 -5.89 10.14
CA GLN A 62 -7.58 -6.40 9.82
C GLN A 62 -6.46 -5.41 10.13
N TRP A 63 -6.78 -4.27 10.78
CA TRP A 63 -5.87 -3.15 11.00
C TRP A 63 -5.78 -2.69 12.45
N GLN A 64 -4.56 -2.37 12.88
CA GLN A 64 -4.23 -1.82 14.19
C GLN A 64 -3.25 -0.65 14.08
N GLY A 65 -3.04 0.07 15.19
CA GLY A 65 -2.20 1.28 15.22
C GLY A 65 -3.02 2.54 14.97
N ASN A 66 -2.51 3.43 14.12
CA ASN A 66 -3.09 4.76 13.88
C ASN A 66 -4.42 4.69 13.10
N LYS A 67 -5.54 4.43 13.78
CA LYS A 67 -6.90 4.46 13.20
C LYS A 67 -7.57 5.84 13.29
N THR A 68 -6.82 6.86 13.72
CA THR A 68 -7.30 8.25 13.81
C THR A 68 -7.02 9.01 12.52
N ASP A 69 -5.79 8.89 12.00
CA ASP A 69 -5.43 9.50 10.71
C ASP A 69 -5.82 8.61 9.53
N TYR A 70 -5.90 7.29 9.73
CA TYR A 70 -6.32 6.30 8.74
C TYR A 70 -7.71 5.82 9.05
N PHE A 71 -8.65 6.11 8.17
CA PHE A 71 -10.06 5.79 8.37
C PHE A 71 -10.75 5.56 7.03
N ILE A 72 -11.99 5.07 7.10
CA ILE A 72 -12.77 4.74 5.92
C ILE A 72 -13.59 5.94 5.49
N GLU A 73 -13.53 6.26 4.20
CA GLU A 73 -14.37 7.28 3.58
C GLU A 73 -14.70 6.88 2.14
N ASN A 74 -15.99 6.79 1.80
CA ASN A 74 -16.47 6.37 0.48
C ASN A 74 -15.88 5.02 0.03
N ASN A 75 -15.90 4.04 0.94
CA ASN A 75 -15.35 2.70 0.78
C ASN A 75 -13.82 2.65 0.59
N ASN A 76 -13.12 3.74 0.93
CA ASN A 76 -11.68 3.83 0.79
C ASN A 76 -10.98 3.96 2.12
N MET A 77 -9.79 3.38 2.22
CA MET A 77 -8.86 3.77 3.26
C MET A 77 -8.24 5.12 2.88
N VAL A 78 -8.52 6.15 3.69
CA VAL A 78 -8.01 7.52 3.51
C VAL A 78 -7.06 7.86 4.64
N VAL A 79 -5.98 8.57 4.32
CA VAL A 79 -5.06 9.12 5.32
C VAL A 79 -5.12 10.65 5.40
N ARG A 80 -5.39 11.17 6.61
CA ARG A 80 -5.34 12.60 6.95
C ARG A 80 -4.43 12.83 8.16
N PRO A 81 -3.14 13.15 7.97
CA PRO A 81 -2.16 13.31 9.07
C PRO A 81 -2.46 14.42 10.09
N LYS A 82 -3.47 15.25 9.82
CA LYS A 82 -3.83 16.39 10.67
C LYS A 82 -4.99 16.08 11.62
N ASN A 83 -5.46 14.84 11.66
CA ASN A 83 -6.54 14.42 12.56
C ASN A 83 -6.06 14.17 13.99
N GLY A 84 -4.75 14.27 14.26
CA GLY A 84 -4.17 14.15 15.59
C GLY A 84 -3.79 12.73 15.99
N GLY A 85 -3.82 11.78 15.03
CA GLY A 85 -3.27 10.46 15.22
C GLY A 85 -1.74 10.46 15.35
N GLN A 86 -1.19 9.32 15.78
CA GLN A 86 0.25 9.13 15.92
C GLN A 86 0.66 7.75 15.42
N GLY A 87 1.85 7.67 14.83
CA GLY A 87 2.41 6.41 14.35
C GLY A 87 1.77 5.90 13.06
N ASN A 88 2.04 4.63 12.76
CA ASN A 88 1.64 3.98 11.51
C ASN A 88 0.39 3.11 11.68
N LEU A 89 -0.21 2.74 10.55
CA LEU A 89 -1.21 1.69 10.46
C LEU A 89 -0.55 0.35 10.12
N TYR A 90 -0.93 -0.71 10.81
CA TYR A 90 -0.36 -2.06 10.69
C TYR A 90 -1.46 -3.08 10.42
N THR A 91 -1.10 -4.16 9.73
CA THR A 91 -1.95 -5.36 9.68
C THR A 91 -1.94 -6.04 11.05
N VAL A 92 -3.05 -6.66 11.43
CA VAL A 92 -3.10 -7.51 12.63
C VAL A 92 -2.20 -8.73 12.47
N ASN A 93 -2.18 -9.33 11.28
CA ASN A 93 -1.37 -10.52 10.98
C ASN A 93 0.03 -10.18 10.47
N GLU A 94 0.96 -11.09 10.70
CA GLU A 94 2.32 -11.02 10.14
C GLU A 94 2.48 -11.88 8.87
N TYR A 95 3.25 -11.36 7.92
CA TYR A 95 3.51 -12.01 6.64
C TYR A 95 5.01 -11.96 6.35
N SER A 96 5.58 -13.10 5.93
CA SER A 96 6.98 -13.20 5.51
C SER A 96 7.13 -12.97 4.00
N ASP A 97 6.75 -13.97 3.20
CA ASP A 97 6.78 -13.91 1.74
C ASP A 97 5.36 -13.69 1.25
N PHE A 98 5.18 -12.68 0.40
CA PHE A 98 3.86 -12.35 -0.09
C PHE A 98 3.84 -11.72 -1.48
N VAL A 99 2.69 -11.85 -2.14
CA VAL A 99 2.31 -10.99 -3.25
C VAL A 99 1.20 -10.10 -2.79
N LEU A 100 1.37 -8.80 -3.01
CA LEU A 100 0.51 -7.74 -2.59
C LEU A 100 0.04 -6.94 -3.80
N ARG A 101 -1.27 -6.89 -4.06
CA ARG A 101 -1.84 -5.94 -5.03
C ARG A 101 -2.74 -4.92 -4.34
N PHE A 102 -2.63 -3.66 -4.78
CA PHE A 102 -3.50 -2.58 -4.32
C PHE A 102 -3.53 -1.42 -5.30
N GLU A 103 -4.49 -0.53 -5.08
CA GLU A 103 -4.60 0.72 -5.82
C GLU A 103 -4.44 1.90 -4.88
N PHE A 104 -3.80 2.96 -5.37
CA PHE A 104 -3.62 4.17 -4.60
C PHE A 104 -3.77 5.41 -5.48
N LYS A 105 -4.20 6.50 -4.86
CA LYS A 105 -4.27 7.81 -5.50
C LYS A 105 -3.54 8.83 -4.64
N LEU A 106 -2.65 9.61 -5.26
CA LEU A 106 -1.86 10.64 -4.58
C LEU A 106 -2.54 12.00 -4.65
N THR A 107 -2.42 12.78 -3.57
CA THR A 107 -2.62 14.23 -3.60
C THR A 107 -1.31 14.96 -3.92
N PRO A 108 -1.36 16.25 -4.32
CA PRO A 108 -0.15 17.02 -4.61
C PRO A 108 0.81 17.08 -3.42
N GLY A 109 2.06 16.69 -3.66
CA GLY A 109 3.10 16.61 -2.65
C GLY A 109 2.94 15.47 -1.65
N ALA A 110 2.09 14.49 -1.94
CA ALA A 110 1.91 13.30 -1.12
C ALA A 110 3.24 12.56 -0.91
N ASN A 111 3.48 12.10 0.31
CA ASN A 111 4.63 11.27 0.66
C ASN A 111 4.23 10.23 1.70
N ASN A 112 4.49 8.99 1.35
CA ASN A 112 3.97 7.82 2.00
C ASN A 112 4.86 6.60 1.71
N GLY A 113 4.55 5.44 2.26
CA GLY A 113 5.36 4.25 2.04
C GLY A 113 4.69 2.96 2.48
N LEU A 114 5.02 1.89 1.78
CA LEU A 114 4.64 0.54 2.12
C LEU A 114 5.78 -0.15 2.87
N GLY A 115 5.54 -0.50 4.12
CA GLY A 115 6.56 -1.07 5.00
C GLY A 115 6.49 -2.58 5.04
N ILE A 116 7.52 -3.23 4.52
CA ILE A 116 7.64 -4.68 4.42
C ILE A 116 8.62 -5.20 5.49
N HIS A 117 8.42 -6.44 5.94
CA HIS A 117 9.22 -7.08 7.00
C HIS A 117 9.37 -6.23 8.27
N THR A 118 8.42 -5.34 8.55
CA THR A 118 8.44 -4.56 9.78
C THR A 118 7.99 -5.43 10.95
N PRO A 119 8.76 -5.53 12.04
CA PRO A 119 8.30 -6.14 13.28
C PRO A 119 7.22 -5.29 13.96
N LEU A 120 6.32 -5.93 14.71
CA LEU A 120 5.27 -5.25 15.48
C LEU A 120 5.79 -4.55 16.75
N GLU A 121 6.95 -4.98 17.24
CA GLU A 121 7.68 -4.41 18.37
C GLU A 121 9.10 -4.04 17.92
N GLY A 122 9.76 -3.08 18.59
CA GLY A 122 11.08 -2.60 18.20
C GLY A 122 11.05 -1.42 17.22
N ASP A 123 12.21 -1.06 16.68
CA ASP A 123 12.31 0.10 15.79
C ASP A 123 11.99 -0.29 14.35
N ALA A 124 10.71 -0.17 14.03
CA ALA A 124 10.14 -0.37 12.71
C ALA A 124 10.88 0.36 11.57
N ALA A 125 11.55 1.48 11.84
CA ALA A 125 12.30 2.24 10.83
C ALA A 125 13.70 1.68 10.55
N TYR A 126 14.28 0.93 11.49
CA TYR A 126 15.59 0.28 11.32
C TYR A 126 15.49 -1.20 10.97
N GLU A 127 14.42 -1.87 11.40
CA GLU A 127 14.26 -3.31 11.23
C GLU A 127 13.38 -3.68 10.03
N GLY A 128 12.52 -2.74 9.59
CA GLY A 128 11.71 -2.89 8.38
C GLY A 128 12.37 -2.30 7.13
N LYS A 129 11.85 -2.67 5.96
CA LYS A 129 12.14 -1.99 4.68
C LYS A 129 10.91 -1.20 4.26
N GLU A 130 11.11 -0.11 3.53
CA GLU A 130 10.02 0.73 3.00
C GLU A 130 10.09 0.76 1.48
N ILE A 131 8.95 0.52 0.82
CA ILE A 131 8.73 0.80 -0.59
C ILE A 131 8.08 2.18 -0.67
N GLN A 132 8.76 3.12 -1.32
CA GLN A 132 8.37 4.52 -1.34
C GLN A 132 7.07 4.73 -2.14
N ILE A 133 6.13 5.51 -1.60
CA ILE A 133 4.91 5.95 -2.28
C ILE A 133 4.87 7.48 -2.28
N LEU A 134 5.32 8.08 -3.38
CA LEU A 134 5.69 9.50 -3.43
C LEU A 134 5.16 10.19 -4.68
N ASP A 135 4.65 11.41 -4.51
CA ASP A 135 4.51 12.34 -5.63
C ASP A 135 5.90 12.80 -6.10
N ASN A 136 6.45 12.07 -7.07
CA ASN A 136 7.75 12.37 -7.68
C ASN A 136 7.82 13.75 -8.34
N THR A 137 6.69 14.39 -8.62
CA THR A 137 6.63 15.66 -9.37
C THR A 137 6.70 16.89 -8.48
N ALA A 138 6.49 16.74 -7.17
CA ALA A 138 6.47 17.86 -6.25
C ALA A 138 7.83 18.56 -6.13
N ASP A 139 7.82 19.89 -6.16
CA ASP A 139 9.02 20.72 -6.16
C ASP A 139 9.99 20.43 -5.01
N LYS A 140 9.47 20.15 -3.82
CA LYS A 140 10.26 19.78 -2.63
C LYS A 140 11.09 18.50 -2.79
N TYR A 141 10.74 17.64 -3.75
CA TYR A 141 11.39 16.35 -4.00
C TYR A 141 12.30 16.33 -5.23
N LYS A 142 12.48 17.46 -5.93
CA LYS A 142 13.31 17.58 -7.14
C LYS A 142 14.77 17.12 -7.00
N LYS A 143 15.30 17.09 -5.77
CA LYS A 143 16.73 16.83 -5.48
C LYS A 143 16.95 15.59 -4.61
N LEU A 144 15.97 14.69 -4.53
CA LEU A 144 16.15 13.42 -3.84
C LEU A 144 17.14 12.51 -4.59
N LYS A 145 17.79 11.59 -3.87
CA LYS A 145 18.61 10.54 -4.47
C LYS A 145 17.73 9.51 -5.17
N PRO A 146 18.24 8.78 -6.18
CA PRO A 146 17.44 7.82 -6.96
C PRO A 146 16.65 6.80 -6.13
N TYR A 147 17.23 6.30 -5.04
CA TYR A 147 16.61 5.32 -4.13
C TYR A 147 15.55 5.90 -3.19
N GLN A 148 15.19 7.18 -3.31
CA GLN A 148 14.21 7.84 -2.45
C GLN A 148 12.90 8.18 -3.18
N TYR A 149 12.79 7.87 -4.47
CA TYR A 149 11.59 8.12 -5.28
C TYR A 149 10.65 6.91 -5.28
N HIS A 150 9.39 7.12 -5.68
CA HIS A 150 8.35 6.09 -5.69
C HIS A 150 8.79 4.76 -6.33
N GLY A 151 8.35 3.66 -5.72
CA GLY A 151 8.66 2.28 -6.08
C GLY A 151 10.01 1.79 -5.57
N SER A 152 10.88 2.69 -5.09
CA SER A 152 12.20 2.30 -4.58
C SER A 152 12.06 1.62 -3.24
N VAL A 153 12.93 0.64 -2.97
CA VAL A 153 13.20 0.24 -1.59
C VAL A 153 14.04 1.36 -0.97
N TYR A 154 13.40 2.17 -0.13
CA TYR A 154 13.94 3.43 0.36
C TYR A 154 15.31 3.23 1.02
N GLY A 155 16.31 3.94 0.51
CA GLY A 155 17.68 3.85 1.02
C GLY A 155 18.53 2.70 0.46
N VAL A 156 17.93 1.78 -0.30
CA VAL A 156 18.59 0.52 -0.70
C VAL A 156 18.57 0.32 -2.22
N ILE A 157 17.40 0.23 -2.84
CA ILE A 157 17.23 -0.18 -4.25
C ILE A 157 16.44 0.89 -5.01
N PRO A 158 17.04 1.59 -6.00
CA PRO A 158 16.30 2.56 -6.80
C PRO A 158 15.33 1.87 -7.76
N ALA A 159 14.12 2.42 -7.88
CA ALA A 159 13.15 1.97 -8.87
C ALA A 159 13.45 2.46 -10.28
N LYS A 160 12.94 1.72 -11.27
CA LYS A 160 12.75 2.24 -12.62
C LYS A 160 11.60 3.23 -12.59
N ARG A 161 11.85 4.45 -13.05
CA ARG A 161 10.86 5.53 -13.06
C ARG A 161 10.04 5.53 -14.35
N GLY A 162 8.89 6.21 -14.31
CA GLY A 162 8.03 6.45 -15.47
C GLY A 162 6.73 5.65 -15.48
N PHE A 163 6.44 4.91 -14.41
CA PHE A 163 5.25 4.06 -14.27
C PHE A 163 4.19 4.62 -13.31
N LEU A 164 4.43 5.82 -12.75
CA LEU A 164 3.45 6.49 -11.90
C LEU A 164 2.54 7.36 -12.78
N ASN A 165 1.23 7.16 -12.67
CA ASN A 165 0.21 8.00 -13.29
C ASN A 165 0.26 9.43 -12.72
N PRO A 166 -0.30 10.42 -13.44
CA PRO A 166 -0.43 11.79 -12.93
C PRO A 166 -1.05 11.85 -11.53
N VAL A 167 -0.62 12.83 -10.73
CA VAL A 167 -1.19 13.09 -9.40
C VAL A 167 -2.69 13.35 -9.51
N GLY A 168 -3.48 12.72 -8.64
CA GLY A 168 -4.94 12.75 -8.68
C GLY A 168 -5.57 11.59 -9.47
N GLU A 169 -4.78 10.80 -10.19
CA GLU A 169 -5.22 9.57 -10.85
C GLU A 169 -4.88 8.34 -10.01
N TRP A 170 -5.64 7.27 -10.26
CA TRP A 170 -5.44 5.97 -9.62
C TRP A 170 -4.24 5.26 -10.25
N ASN A 171 -3.42 4.65 -9.39
CA ASN A 171 -2.33 3.75 -9.74
C ASN A 171 -2.67 2.37 -9.21
N SER A 172 -2.22 1.32 -9.89
CA SER A 172 -2.25 -0.06 -9.40
C SER A 172 -0.80 -0.51 -9.17
N GLU A 173 -0.52 -1.11 -8.02
CA GLU A 173 0.82 -1.56 -7.62
C GLU A 173 0.79 -3.02 -7.20
N GLU A 174 1.75 -3.81 -7.70
CA GLU A 174 1.99 -5.19 -7.26
C GLU A 174 3.36 -5.27 -6.60
N VAL A 175 3.39 -5.62 -5.32
CA VAL A 175 4.61 -5.86 -4.56
C VAL A 175 4.78 -7.35 -4.33
N TYR A 176 5.84 -7.91 -4.91
CA TYR A 176 6.28 -9.28 -4.66
C TYR A 176 7.46 -9.26 -3.68
N VAL A 177 7.33 -10.01 -2.58
CA VAL A 177 8.36 -10.19 -1.57
C VAL A 177 8.62 -11.69 -1.36
N ASN A 178 9.87 -12.10 -1.55
CA ASN A 178 10.36 -13.44 -1.27
C ASN A 178 11.76 -13.35 -0.64
N GLY A 179 11.82 -13.41 0.68
CA GLY A 179 13.03 -13.04 1.43
C GLY A 179 13.53 -11.64 1.01
N ASP A 180 14.80 -11.55 0.60
CA ASP A 180 15.39 -10.30 0.12
C ASP A 180 15.10 -9.97 -1.35
N HIS A 181 14.42 -10.86 -2.08
CA HIS A 181 13.99 -10.59 -3.45
C HIS A 181 12.68 -9.80 -3.45
N ILE A 182 12.78 -8.53 -3.88
CA ILE A 182 11.65 -7.59 -3.93
C ILE A 182 11.47 -7.14 -5.38
N ARG A 183 10.21 -7.18 -5.85
CA ARG A 183 9.79 -6.58 -7.12
C ARG A 183 8.57 -5.69 -6.84
N VAL A 184 8.63 -4.49 -7.40
CA VAL A 184 7.57 -3.47 -7.41
C VAL A 184 7.32 -3.10 -8.86
#